data_AF-A0A4R2HM18-F1
#
_entry.id   AF-A0A4R2HM18-F1
#
_cell.length_a   1.000
_cell.length_b   1.000
_cell.length_c   1.000
_cell.angle_alpha   90.00
_cell.angle_beta   90.00
_cell.angle_gamma   90.00
#
_symmetry.space_group_name_H-M   'P 1'
#
loop_
_entity.id
_entity.type
_entity.pdbx_description
1 polymer ?
#
loop_
_entity_poly.entity_id
_entity_poly.type
_entity_poly.pdbx_seq_one_letter_code
_entity_poly.pdbx_strand_id
1 'polypeptide(L)'
;MIEKKELLSENLKDFMDYSVDVLNAMDGAPEHSAAQQEVVREKIQNLKIYLSHLETSYNENTPQVNTGSVTGETPTISDIVI
;
A
#
# COMPACT_ATOMS: atom_id res chain seq x y z
N MET A 1 5.00 -23.28 9.99
CA MET A 1 5.06 -21.89 10.49
C MET A 1 3.94 -21.14 9.82
N ILE A 2 3.03 -20.52 10.58
CA ILE A 2 2.02 -19.65 9.99
C ILE A 2 2.75 -18.33 9.76
N GLU A 3 3.09 -18.01 8.51
CA GLU A 3 3.60 -16.69 8.15
C GLU A 3 2.54 -15.68 8.59
N LYS A 4 2.91 -14.84 9.55
CA LYS A 4 2.02 -13.82 10.06
C LYS A 4 1.96 -12.73 8.98
N LYS A 5 0.84 -12.67 8.27
CA LYS A 5 0.58 -11.61 7.29
C LYS A 5 0.70 -10.27 8.01
N GLU A 6 1.64 -9.43 7.58
CA GLU A 6 1.84 -8.10 8.15
C GLU A 6 0.57 -7.26 8.00
N LEU A 7 0.25 -6.50 9.03
CA LEU A 7 -0.91 -5.62 9.04
C LEU A 7 -0.73 -4.49 8.03
N LEU A 8 -1.83 -3.92 7.55
CA LEU A 8 -1.82 -2.74 6.68
C LEU A 8 -1.02 -1.58 7.29
N SER A 9 -1.18 -1.37 8.60
CA SER A 9 -0.45 -0.34 9.33
C SER A 9 1.05 -0.59 9.44
N GLU A 10 1.47 -1.87 9.46
CA GLU A 10 2.88 -2.25 9.47
C GLU A 10 3.52 -1.95 8.10
N ASN A 11 2.84 -2.33 7.01
CA ASN A 11 3.27 -2.00 5.64
C ASN A 11 3.40 -0.49 5.41
N LEU A 12 2.46 0.32 5.93
CA LEU A 12 2.53 1.78 5.83
C LEU A 12 3.72 2.32 6.62
N LYS A 13 3.95 1.81 7.83
CA LYS A 13 5.07 2.22 8.67
C LYS A 13 6.40 1.92 7.97
N ASP A 14 6.57 0.74 7.41
CA ASP A 14 7.80 0.34 6.74
C ASP A 14 8.06 1.18 5.49
N PHE A 15 7.02 1.49 4.73
CA PHE A 15 7.12 2.43 3.62
C PHE A 15 7.58 3.82 4.09
N MET A 16 7.00 4.36 5.18
CA MET A 16 7.38 5.68 5.69
C MET A 16 8.80 5.71 6.27
N ASP A 17 9.18 4.69 7.05
CA ASP A 17 10.52 4.60 7.64
C ASP A 17 11.58 4.52 6.54
N TYR A 18 11.33 3.71 5.50
CA TYR A 18 12.23 3.60 4.37
C TYR A 18 12.23 4.86 3.49
N SER A 19 11.11 5.58 3.40
CA SER A 19 11.04 6.88 2.71
C SER A 19 11.96 7.91 3.35
N VAL A 20 12.09 7.91 4.68
CA VAL A 20 13.01 8.80 5.40
C VAL A 20 14.47 8.45 5.10
N ASP A 21 14.81 7.16 5.01
CA ASP A 21 16.15 6.73 4.61
C ASP A 21 16.50 7.14 3.16
N VAL A 22 15.55 7.00 2.23
CA VAL A 22 15.70 7.47 0.85
C VAL A 22 15.87 8.99 0.81
N LEU A 23 15.08 9.74 1.58
CA LEU A 23 15.20 11.19 1.70
C LEU A 23 16.60 11.60 2.16
N ASN A 24 17.11 10.95 3.21
CA ASN A 24 18.46 11.23 3.73
C ASN A 24 19.55 10.87 2.71
N ALA A 25 19.36 9.80 1.93
CA ALA A 25 20.30 9.42 0.88
C ALA A 25 20.28 10.39 -0.32
N MET A 26 19.19 11.13 -0.51
CA MET A 26 19.06 12.17 -1.53
C MET A 26 19.59 13.54 -1.07
N ASP A 27 19.89 13.71 0.22
CA ASP A 27 20.46 14.96 0.73
C ASP A 27 21.85 15.20 0.15
N GLY A 28 22.10 16.40 -0.36
CA GLY A 28 23.31 16.72 -1.13
C GLY A 28 23.25 16.38 -2.62
N ALA A 29 22.09 16.01 -3.17
CA ALA A 29 21.88 15.82 -4.61
C ALA A 29 21.81 17.18 -5.35
N PRO A 30 22.96 17.83 -5.57
CA PRO A 30 23.55 17.94 -6.92
C PRO A 30 25.01 17.45 -7.00
N GLU A 31 25.64 17.16 -5.87
CA GLU A 31 27.09 16.93 -5.73
C GLU A 31 27.47 15.44 -5.72
N HIS A 32 26.47 14.55 -5.87
CA HIS A 32 26.67 13.11 -5.84
C HIS A 32 27.63 12.63 -6.94
N SER A 33 28.65 11.88 -6.52
CA SER A 33 29.45 11.04 -7.42
C SER A 33 28.57 9.97 -8.09
N ALA A 34 29.06 9.40 -9.20
CA ALA A 34 28.33 8.36 -9.92
C ALA A 34 27.95 7.15 -9.02
N ALA A 35 28.79 6.80 -8.05
CA ALA A 35 28.52 5.73 -7.10
C ALA A 35 27.38 6.10 -6.13
N GLN A 36 27.36 7.33 -5.60
CA GLN A 36 26.28 7.80 -4.74
C GLN A 36 24.95 7.88 -5.49
N GLN A 37 24.98 8.31 -6.77
CA GLN A 37 23.78 8.30 -7.61
C GLN A 37 23.23 6.88 -7.81
N GLU A 38 24.10 5.86 -7.93
CA GLU A 38 23.67 4.47 -8.04
C GLU A 38 23.00 3.97 -6.76
N VAL A 39 23.58 4.29 -5.59
CA VAL A 39 22.98 3.95 -4.28
C VAL A 39 21.60 4.58 -4.13
N VAL A 40 21.44 5.86 -4.52
CA VAL A 40 20.13 6.53 -4.48
C VAL A 40 19.15 5.86 -5.45
N ARG A 41 19.58 5.49 -6.66
CA ARG A 41 18.73 4.75 -7.61
C ARG A 41 18.26 3.42 -7.05
N GLU A 42 19.16 2.64 -6.45
CA GLU A 42 18.82 1.37 -5.81
C GLU A 42 17.83 1.57 -4.66
N LYS A 43 18.07 2.58 -3.80
CA LYS A 43 17.15 2.93 -2.72
C LYS A 43 15.77 3.31 -3.26
N ILE A 44 15.68 4.08 -4.34
CA ILE A 44 14.40 4.41 -5.00
C ILE A 44 13.71 3.15 -5.54
N GLN A 45 14.44 2.19 -6.12
CA GLN A 45 13.84 0.93 -6.58
C GLN A 45 13.25 0.13 -5.40
N ASN A 46 13.98 0.03 -4.30
CA ASN A 46 13.48 -0.64 -3.10
C ASN A 46 12.26 0.08 -2.50
N LEU A 47 12.22 1.41 -2.55
CA LEU A 47 11.05 2.18 -2.08
C LEU A 47 9.78 1.84 -2.87
N LYS A 48 9.90 1.57 -4.18
CA LYS A 48 8.78 1.11 -5.00
C LYS A 48 8.27 -0.28 -4.59
N ILE A 49 9.15 -1.16 -4.10
CA ILE A 49 8.75 -2.47 -3.58
C ILE A 49 7.88 -2.29 -2.33
N TYR A 50 8.31 -1.44 -1.38
CA TYR A 50 7.50 -1.13 -0.19
C TYR A 50 6.16 -0.50 -0.55
N LEU A 51 6.12 0.40 -1.55
CA LEU A 51 4.86 0.96 -2.05
C LEU A 51 3.95 -0.14 -2.61
N SER A 52 4.50 -1.06 -3.41
CA SER A 52 3.74 -2.18 -3.96
C SER A 52 3.18 -3.08 -2.86
N HIS A 53 3.94 -3.36 -1.81
CA HIS A 53 3.45 -4.14 -0.67
C HIS A 53 2.30 -3.43 0.05
N LEU A 54 2.42 -2.12 0.25
CA LEU A 54 1.35 -1.29 0.83
C LEU A 54 0.08 -1.31 -0.05
N GLU A 55 0.23 -1.14 -1.36
CA GLU A 55 -0.90 -1.18 -2.31
C GLU A 55 -1.58 -2.55 -2.31
N THR A 56 -0.81 -3.63 -2.37
CA THR A 56 -1.33 -5.00 -2.28
C THR A 56 -2.07 -5.20 -0.97
N SER A 57 -1.45 -4.84 0.16
CA SER A 57 -2.04 -4.97 1.49
C SER A 57 -3.34 -4.16 1.62
N TYR A 58 -3.38 -2.94 1.07
CA TYR A 58 -4.59 -2.11 1.07
C TYR A 58 -5.72 -2.76 0.26
N ASN A 59 -5.42 -3.25 -0.94
CA ASN A 59 -6.41 -3.87 -1.82
C ASN A 59 -6.95 -5.18 -1.27
N GLU A 60 -6.12 -5.97 -0.57
CA GLU A 60 -6.56 -7.21 0.08
C GLU A 60 -7.42 -6.97 1.33
N ASN A 61 -7.21 -5.85 2.02
CA ASN A 61 -7.95 -5.50 3.24
C ASN A 61 -9.13 -4.56 3.00
N THR A 62 -9.28 -4.03 1.78
CA THR A 62 -10.42 -3.20 1.38
C THR A 62 -11.41 -4.07 0.63
N PRO A 63 -12.66 -4.22 1.11
CA PRO A 63 -13.66 -4.96 0.35
C PRO A 63 -13.89 -4.26 -0.99
N GLN A 64 -13.55 -4.96 -2.07
CA GLN A 64 -13.96 -4.57 -3.41
C GLN A 64 -15.49 -4.55 -3.43
N VAL A 65 -16.08 -3.37 -3.41
CA VAL A 65 -17.50 -3.23 -3.73
C VAL A 65 -17.61 -3.64 -5.19
N ASN A 66 -17.99 -4.90 -5.44
CA ASN A 66 -18.48 -5.32 -6.75
C ASN A 66 -19.75 -4.51 -7.03
N THR A 67 -19.62 -3.32 -7.61
CA THR A 67 -20.72 -2.60 -8.26
C THR A 67 -21.04 -3.26 -9.60
N GLY A 68 -21.29 -4.56 -9.57
CA GLY A 68 -21.58 -5.41 -10.72
C GLY A 68 -22.43 -6.60 -10.26
N SER A 69 -23.73 -6.51 -10.52
CA SER A 69 -24.83 -7.43 -10.15
C SER A 69 -25.30 -7.43 -8.69
N VAL A 70 -25.99 -6.35 -8.31
CA VAL A 70 -27.20 -6.46 -7.50
C VAL A 70 -28.41 -6.40 -8.43
N THR A 71 -28.65 -7.51 -9.13
CA THR A 71 -30.00 -7.92 -9.54
C THR A 71 -30.34 -9.10 -8.64
N GLY A 72 -31.02 -8.83 -7.54
CA GLY A 72 -31.38 -9.87 -6.58
C GLY A 72 -31.87 -9.30 -5.27
N GLU A 73 -33.17 -9.03 -5.23
CA GLU A 73 -34.01 -9.06 -4.03
C GLU A 73 -33.83 -7.89 -3.05
N THR A 74 -34.59 -6.82 -3.34
CA THR A 74 -35.22 -6.01 -2.29
C THR A 74 -35.83 -6.92 -1.23
N PRO A 75 -35.55 -6.76 0.07
CA PRO A 75 -36.42 -7.33 1.09
C PRO A 75 -37.75 -6.59 0.97
N THR A 76 -38.74 -7.25 0.36
CA THR A 76 -40.13 -6.84 0.46
C THR A 76 -40.50 -6.86 1.93
N ILE A 77 -40.73 -5.68 2.51
CA ILE A 77 -41.41 -5.56 3.79
C ILE A 77 -42.84 -6.01 3.51
N SER A 78 -43.10 -7.30 3.73
CA SER A 78 -44.45 -7.84 3.74
C SER A 78 -45.19 -7.28 4.96
N ASP A 79 -46.35 -6.70 4.68
CA ASP A 79 -47.48 -6.46 5.58
C ASP A 79 -47.23 -5.80 6.94
N ILE A 80 -47.47 -4.48 7.00
CA ILE A 80 -48.15 -3.89 8.16
C ILE A 80 -49.43 -3.23 7.66
N VAL A 81 -50.52 -3.98 7.77
CA VAL A 81 -51.89 -3.46 7.85
C VAL A 81 -52.08 -2.92 9.26
N ILE A 82 -52.27 -1.60 9.41
CA ILE A 82 -53.01 -0.99 10.51
C ILE A 82 -53.84 0.16 9.93
#